data_AF-A0A7S0IJK4-F1
#
_entry.id   AF-A0A7S0IJK4-F1
#
_cell.length_a   1.000
_cell.length_b   1.000
_cell.length_c   1.000
_cell.angle_alpha   90.00
_cell.angle_beta   90.00
_cell.angle_gamma   90.00
#
_symmetry.space_group_name_H-M   'P 1'
#
loop_
_entity.id
_entity.type
_entity.pdbx_description
1 polymer ?
#
loop_
_entity_poly.entity_id
_entity_poly.type
_entity_poly.pdbx_seq_one_letter_code
_entity_poly.pdbx_strand_id
1 'polypeptide(L)'
;ARHASATKMPKRSTQTYSSEDAPQTDEDVITVYYCKYSGDPVLITDAELGKLPKRRTDGARVLDTEKYTVRLKAQPEVKAKLIKREGGKLEKQYRYLMGNLPVCYKSEPEGKYLYLIDGALSAFNFGNTAGEGGETPVPPCIQQTASGMIQIAIDVEDKARTKAVSKITADEVGVALTQPVGHCDDELLEFLGKVLHLRLPQMSLLRGWSTRSKLLMVQGLSATQVYERLHKSMEENRKRIERLVNLHAADNKWINKPEVEKLESIDPELAKQEIRAKDDMDAYDKFRVKGGAAQHRDPFAQKESGPTNIYKTQSKTAGSNWNDTKI
;
A
#
# COMPACT_ATOMS: atom_id res chain seq x y z
N ALA A 1 -56.92 -9.29 -64.10
CA ALA A 1 -56.37 -9.35 -62.72
C ALA A 1 -55.39 -8.19 -62.53
N ARG A 2 -55.10 -7.77 -61.28
CA ARG A 2 -54.07 -6.76 -61.01
C ARG A 2 -52.71 -7.45 -60.83
N HIS A 3 -51.63 -6.85 -61.33
CA HIS A 3 -50.26 -7.22 -60.95
C HIS A 3 -49.70 -6.10 -60.06
N ALA A 4 -49.20 -6.47 -58.89
CA ALA A 4 -48.65 -5.52 -57.93
C ALA A 4 -47.18 -5.24 -58.27
N SER A 5 -46.83 -3.96 -58.42
CA SER A 5 -45.42 -3.54 -58.53
C SER A 5 -44.75 -3.68 -57.16
N ALA A 6 -43.61 -4.36 -57.11
CA ALA A 6 -42.87 -4.57 -55.87
C ALA A 6 -42.05 -3.32 -55.52
N THR A 7 -42.59 -2.46 -54.63
CA THR A 7 -41.91 -1.24 -54.19
C THR A 7 -40.59 -1.56 -53.48
N LYS A 8 -39.47 -1.32 -54.17
CA LYS A 8 -38.12 -1.58 -53.69
C LYS A 8 -37.78 -0.64 -52.53
N MET A 9 -37.75 -1.17 -51.30
CA MET A 9 -37.39 -0.40 -50.11
C MET A 9 -36.03 0.32 -50.29
N PRO A 10 -35.91 1.61 -49.96
CA PRO A 10 -34.62 2.27 -49.91
C PRO A 10 -33.79 1.65 -48.79
N LYS A 11 -32.58 1.20 -49.10
CA LYS A 11 -31.63 0.72 -48.09
C LYS A 11 -31.23 1.91 -47.23
N ARG A 12 -31.61 1.92 -45.95
CA ARG A 12 -31.08 2.88 -44.96
C ARG A 12 -29.58 2.64 -44.83
N SER A 13 -28.77 3.47 -45.47
CA SER A 13 -27.33 3.52 -45.24
C SER A 13 -27.08 4.15 -43.88
N THR A 14 -26.90 3.33 -42.85
CA THR A 14 -26.41 3.80 -41.56
C THR A 14 -24.98 4.30 -41.79
N GLN A 15 -24.75 5.61 -41.73
CA GLN A 15 -23.41 6.16 -41.66
C GLN A 15 -22.82 5.78 -40.30
N THR A 16 -22.03 4.71 -40.27
CA THR A 16 -21.18 4.37 -39.14
C THR A 16 -19.99 5.31 -39.16
N TYR A 17 -20.11 6.45 -38.46
CA TYR A 17 -18.95 7.29 -38.15
C TYR A 17 -17.99 6.45 -37.31
N SER A 18 -16.87 6.05 -37.90
CA SER A 18 -15.73 5.53 -37.15
C SER A 18 -15.05 6.69 -36.43
N SER A 19 -14.28 6.41 -35.38
CA SER A 19 -13.38 7.41 -34.79
C SER A 19 -12.32 7.91 -35.79
N GLU A 20 -12.08 7.16 -36.86
CA GLU A 20 -11.18 7.51 -37.97
C GLU A 20 -11.71 8.68 -38.85
N ASP A 21 -13.02 8.94 -38.87
CA ASP A 21 -13.62 10.06 -39.62
C ASP A 21 -13.59 11.40 -38.84
N ALA A 22 -13.06 11.41 -37.62
CA ALA A 22 -12.86 12.64 -36.87
C ALA A 22 -11.70 13.45 -37.47
N PRO A 23 -11.83 14.77 -37.68
CA PRO A 23 -10.70 15.60 -38.05
C PRO A 23 -9.66 15.57 -36.93
N GLN A 24 -8.37 15.40 -37.27
CA GLN A 24 -7.27 15.57 -36.32
C GLN A 24 -7.22 17.03 -35.86
N THR A 25 -7.89 17.30 -34.75
CA THR A 25 -7.67 18.49 -33.92
C THR A 25 -6.29 18.41 -33.28
N ASP A 26 -5.70 19.54 -32.93
CA ASP A 26 -4.59 19.56 -31.97
C ASP A 26 -5.08 18.88 -30.68
N GLU A 27 -4.58 17.68 -30.38
CA GLU A 27 -5.06 16.89 -29.26
C GLU A 27 -4.64 17.55 -27.93
N ASP A 28 -5.61 18.11 -27.20
CA ASP A 28 -5.39 18.62 -25.84
C ASP A 28 -5.02 17.46 -24.90
N VAL A 29 -3.71 17.20 -24.76
CA VAL A 29 -3.17 16.05 -24.01
C VAL A 29 -3.44 16.18 -22.51
N ILE A 30 -4.60 15.66 -22.09
CA ILE A 30 -5.03 15.60 -20.69
C ILE A 30 -4.00 14.79 -19.89
N THR A 31 -3.20 15.49 -19.09
CA THR A 31 -2.10 14.91 -18.33
C THR A 31 -2.54 14.55 -16.91
N VAL A 32 -2.12 13.37 -16.44
CA VAL A 32 -2.31 12.94 -15.05
C VAL A 32 -1.05 13.28 -14.24
N TYR A 33 -1.25 14.04 -13.17
CA TYR A 33 -0.21 14.43 -12.22
C TYR A 33 -0.37 13.68 -10.91
N TYR A 34 0.74 13.13 -10.44
CA TYR A 34 0.83 12.23 -9.31
C TYR A 34 1.56 12.90 -8.15
N CYS A 35 1.25 12.48 -6.92
CA CYS A 35 1.89 12.94 -5.70
C CYS A 35 3.35 12.48 -5.69
N LYS A 36 4.32 13.41 -5.64
CA LYS A 36 5.75 13.05 -5.64
C LYS A 36 6.13 12.15 -4.45
N TYR A 37 5.37 12.17 -3.36
CA TYR A 37 5.69 11.45 -2.13
C TYR A 37 5.02 10.08 -2.01
N SER A 38 3.80 9.90 -2.53
CA SER A 38 3.04 8.65 -2.41
C SER A 38 2.81 7.90 -3.72
N GLY A 39 3.02 8.54 -4.87
CA GLY A 39 2.74 7.96 -6.19
C GLY A 39 1.26 8.02 -6.61
N ASP A 40 0.35 8.43 -5.74
CA ASP A 40 -1.09 8.47 -6.05
C ASP A 40 -1.45 9.56 -7.08
N PRO A 41 -2.42 9.33 -7.99
CA PRO A 41 -2.90 10.35 -8.90
C PRO A 41 -3.67 11.46 -8.16
N VAL A 42 -3.25 12.72 -8.34
CA VAL A 42 -3.77 13.89 -7.60
C VAL A 42 -4.63 14.80 -8.47
N LEU A 43 -4.15 15.12 -9.67
CA LEU A 43 -4.71 16.17 -10.52
C LEU A 43 -4.70 15.67 -11.96
N ILE A 44 -5.84 15.78 -12.64
CA ILE A 44 -5.96 15.53 -14.07
C ILE A 44 -6.26 16.88 -14.73
N THR A 45 -5.40 17.31 -15.65
CA THR A 45 -5.53 18.60 -16.34
C THR A 45 -4.81 18.62 -17.69
N ASP A 46 -5.37 19.36 -18.63
CA ASP A 46 -4.79 19.80 -19.91
C ASP A 46 -3.64 20.81 -19.73
N ALA A 47 -3.49 21.41 -18.54
CA ALA A 47 -2.40 22.32 -18.24
C ALA A 47 -1.04 21.59 -18.09
N GLU A 48 -0.06 21.95 -18.93
CA GLU A 48 1.34 21.62 -18.68
C GLU A 48 1.86 22.43 -17.49
N LEU A 49 2.00 21.80 -16.32
CA LEU A 49 2.37 22.51 -15.09
C LEU A 49 3.74 23.22 -15.18
N GLY A 50 4.62 22.79 -16.09
CA GLY A 50 5.92 23.43 -16.33
C GLY A 50 5.82 24.86 -16.87
N LYS A 51 4.76 25.16 -17.63
CA LYS A 51 4.52 26.46 -18.28
C LYS A 51 3.63 27.41 -17.45
N LEU A 52 3.09 26.96 -16.32
CA LEU A 52 2.24 27.79 -15.46
C LEU A 52 3.01 28.91 -14.74
N PRO A 53 2.43 30.10 -14.56
CA PRO A 53 3.06 31.18 -13.82
C PRO A 53 3.27 30.81 -12.34
N LYS A 54 4.42 31.17 -11.78
CA LYS A 54 4.74 30.96 -10.35
C LYS A 54 4.39 32.16 -9.49
N ARG A 55 3.76 31.91 -8.35
CA ARG A 55 3.40 32.91 -7.33
C ARG A 55 4.65 33.36 -6.56
N ARG A 56 4.93 34.67 -6.56
CA ARG A 56 6.15 35.27 -5.95
C ARG A 56 6.34 34.97 -4.45
N THR A 57 5.28 34.68 -3.70
CA THR A 57 5.31 34.50 -2.24
C THR A 57 5.84 33.15 -1.75
N ASP A 58 5.84 32.13 -2.61
CA ASP A 58 6.07 30.73 -2.23
C ASP A 58 6.36 29.79 -3.40
N GLY A 59 6.61 30.32 -4.61
CA GLY A 59 6.94 29.54 -5.80
C GLY A 59 5.80 28.69 -6.38
N ALA A 60 4.64 28.66 -5.70
CA ALA A 60 3.49 27.85 -6.08
C ALA A 60 3.01 28.15 -7.50
N ARG A 61 2.78 27.10 -8.30
CA ARG A 61 2.32 27.23 -9.69
C ARG A 61 0.82 27.56 -9.68
N VAL A 62 0.42 28.60 -10.40
CA VAL A 62 -0.97 29.08 -10.42
C VAL A 62 -1.71 28.45 -11.60
N LEU A 63 -2.67 27.58 -11.30
CA LEU A 63 -3.60 27.00 -12.27
C LEU A 63 -4.94 27.75 -12.20
N ASP A 64 -5.44 28.22 -13.34
CA ASP A 64 -6.76 28.87 -13.45
C ASP A 64 -7.81 27.82 -13.83
N THR A 65 -8.75 27.54 -12.92
CA THR A 65 -9.79 26.51 -13.11
C THR A 65 -10.93 26.93 -14.02
N GLU A 66 -10.94 28.18 -14.52
CA GLU A 66 -11.86 28.63 -15.58
C GLU A 66 -11.27 28.40 -16.98
N LYS A 67 -9.92 28.37 -17.09
CA LYS A 67 -9.21 28.21 -18.36
C LYS A 67 -8.89 26.76 -18.70
N TYR A 68 -8.61 25.95 -17.68
CA TYR A 68 -8.07 24.59 -17.83
C TYR A 68 -9.02 23.56 -17.22
N THR A 69 -9.13 22.39 -17.85
CA THR A 69 -9.84 21.24 -17.28
C THR A 69 -9.17 20.83 -15.97
N VAL A 70 -9.92 20.77 -14.88
CA VAL A 70 -9.37 20.39 -13.56
C VAL A 70 -10.24 19.34 -12.89
N ARG A 71 -9.71 18.11 -12.76
CA ARG A 71 -10.28 17.06 -11.90
C ARG A 71 -9.29 16.74 -10.79
N LEU A 72 -9.61 17.20 -9.58
CA LEU A 72 -8.77 17.01 -8.39
C LEU A 72 -9.25 15.80 -7.58
N LYS A 73 -8.31 14.94 -7.18
CA LYS A 73 -8.50 13.76 -6.31
C LYS A 73 -8.06 13.99 -4.85
N ALA A 74 -7.27 15.03 -4.59
CA ALA A 74 -6.86 15.39 -3.23
C ALA A 74 -8.02 15.82 -2.35
N GLN A 75 -7.98 15.43 -1.08
CA GLN A 75 -9.07 15.65 -0.12
C GLN A 75 -9.00 17.07 0.46
N PRO A 76 -10.09 17.85 0.49
CA PRO A 76 -10.08 19.19 1.08
C PRO A 76 -9.87 19.14 2.60
N GLU A 77 -8.97 19.97 3.12
CA GLU A 77 -8.77 20.12 4.55
C GLU A 77 -9.93 20.91 5.18
N VAL A 78 -10.65 20.29 6.11
CA VAL A 78 -11.88 20.83 6.75
C VAL A 78 -11.69 22.21 7.38
N LYS A 79 -10.47 22.54 7.83
CA LYS A 79 -10.13 23.83 8.45
C LYS A 79 -9.12 24.57 7.58
N ALA A 80 -9.50 25.76 7.11
CA ALA A 80 -8.58 26.66 6.44
C ALA A 80 -7.44 27.07 7.39
N LYS A 81 -6.19 26.90 6.95
CA LYS A 81 -5.00 27.32 7.71
C LYS A 81 -4.75 28.81 7.51
N LEU A 82 -4.47 29.52 8.61
CA LEU A 82 -4.00 30.90 8.58
C LEU A 82 -2.48 30.89 8.73
N ILE A 83 -1.76 31.52 7.80
CA ILE A 83 -0.29 31.60 7.81
C ILE A 83 0.18 33.05 7.86
N LYS A 84 1.26 33.30 8.59
CA LYS A 84 1.92 34.61 8.65
C LYS A 84 3.02 34.68 7.58
N ARG A 85 2.89 35.63 6.66
CA ARG A 85 3.87 35.94 5.61
C ARG A 85 4.83 37.04 6.07
N GLU A 86 5.86 37.28 5.26
CA GLU A 86 6.76 38.42 5.39
C GLU A 86 5.99 39.75 5.40
N GLY A 87 6.52 40.76 6.10
CA GLY A 87 5.80 42.00 6.38
C GLY A 87 4.60 41.82 7.33
N GLY A 88 4.47 40.68 8.00
CA GLY A 88 3.46 40.42 9.03
C GLY A 88 2.05 40.14 8.51
N LYS A 89 1.84 40.12 7.19
CA LYS A 89 0.53 39.88 6.57
C LYS A 89 0.03 38.46 6.85
N LEU A 90 -1.26 38.33 7.12
CA LEU A 90 -1.92 37.03 7.33
C LEU A 90 -2.59 36.58 6.04
N GLU A 91 -2.33 35.34 5.62
CA GLU A 91 -2.93 34.71 4.45
C GLU A 91 -3.74 33.49 4.88
N LYS A 92 -4.96 33.35 4.35
CA LYS A 92 -5.83 32.20 4.56
C LYS A 92 -5.65 31.20 3.42
N GLN A 93 -5.54 29.92 3.75
CA GLN A 93 -5.36 28.83 2.79
C GLN A 93 -6.34 27.69 3.03
N TYR A 94 -7.12 27.37 2.02
CA TYR A 94 -7.97 26.19 1.93
C TYR A 94 -7.15 25.11 1.23
N ARG A 95 -6.53 24.21 2.00
CA ARG A 95 -5.57 23.22 1.47
C ARG A 95 -6.28 21.95 1.01
N TYR A 96 -5.65 21.24 0.08
CA TYR A 96 -6.01 19.88 -0.30
C TYR A 96 -4.84 18.95 -0.02
N LEU A 97 -5.14 17.78 0.54
CA LEU A 97 -4.16 16.84 1.08
C LEU A 97 -4.18 15.50 0.32
N MET A 98 -3.02 14.86 0.25
CA MET A 98 -2.87 13.43 -0.03
C MET A 98 -2.38 12.76 1.25
N GLY A 99 -3.27 12.00 1.90
CA GLY A 99 -3.07 11.61 3.30
C GLY A 99 -2.85 12.85 4.17
N ASN A 100 -1.68 12.95 4.81
CA ASN A 100 -1.32 14.08 5.66
C ASN A 100 -0.55 15.20 4.93
N LEU A 101 -0.16 15.02 3.67
CA LEU A 101 0.69 15.96 2.93
C LEU A 101 -0.16 16.96 2.13
N PRO A 102 0.02 18.30 2.30
CA PRO A 102 -0.62 19.28 1.44
C PRO A 102 0.05 19.31 0.06
N VAL A 103 -0.76 19.19 -1.01
CA VAL A 103 -0.30 19.17 -2.40
C VAL A 103 -0.69 20.43 -3.18
N CYS A 104 -1.82 21.05 -2.84
CA CYS A 104 -2.27 22.33 -3.40
C CYS A 104 -3.19 23.07 -2.42
N TYR A 105 -3.52 24.32 -2.74
CA TYR A 105 -4.45 25.13 -1.95
C TYR A 105 -5.18 26.17 -2.81
N LYS A 106 -6.28 26.71 -2.28
CA LYS A 106 -6.91 27.95 -2.75
C LYS A 106 -6.83 29.02 -1.65
N SER A 107 -6.89 30.30 -2.02
CA SER A 107 -7.03 31.41 -1.05
C SER A 107 -8.46 31.54 -0.51
N GLU A 108 -9.43 31.12 -1.31
CA GLU A 108 -10.88 31.18 -1.07
C GLU A 108 -11.49 29.82 -1.47
N PRO A 109 -12.58 29.35 -0.86
CA PRO A 109 -13.07 27.98 -1.07
C PRO A 109 -13.50 27.74 -2.52
N GLU A 110 -14.19 28.72 -3.12
CA GLU A 110 -14.70 28.68 -4.49
C GLU A 110 -13.80 29.44 -5.47
N GLY A 111 -12.70 30.04 -4.99
CA GLY A 111 -11.81 30.87 -5.80
C GLY A 111 -11.19 30.12 -7.00
N LYS A 112 -11.11 30.78 -8.15
CA LYS A 112 -10.70 30.15 -9.42
C LYS A 112 -9.22 29.78 -9.55
N TYR A 113 -8.36 30.32 -8.69
CA TYR A 113 -6.93 30.02 -8.71
C TYR A 113 -6.60 28.88 -7.76
N LEU A 114 -6.19 27.74 -8.32
CA LEU A 114 -5.60 26.62 -7.60
C LEU A 114 -4.08 26.79 -7.58
N TYR A 115 -3.53 26.95 -6.38
CA TYR A 115 -2.10 27.10 -6.15
C TYR A 115 -1.48 25.73 -5.85
N LEU A 116 -0.72 25.21 -6.80
CA LEU A 116 -0.03 23.92 -6.69
C LEU A 116 1.31 24.14 -5.98
N ILE A 117 1.58 23.37 -4.91
CA ILE A 117 2.81 23.51 -4.13
C ILE A 117 3.98 23.00 -4.98
N ASP A 118 5.04 23.81 -5.09
CA ASP A 118 6.16 23.49 -5.98
C ASP A 118 6.87 22.21 -5.51
N GLY A 119 7.12 21.28 -6.45
CA GLY A 119 7.66 19.95 -6.16
C GLY A 119 6.68 18.95 -5.51
N ALA A 120 5.42 19.31 -5.23
CA ALA A 120 4.45 18.36 -4.67
C ALA A 120 3.89 17.37 -5.72
N LEU A 121 3.89 17.76 -7.00
CA LEU A 121 3.34 16.99 -8.12
C LEU A 121 4.40 16.72 -9.20
N SER A 122 4.34 15.53 -9.79
CA SER A 122 5.12 15.12 -10.98
C SER A 122 4.18 14.48 -12.01
N ALA A 123 4.48 14.64 -13.30
CA ALA A 123 3.81 13.91 -14.38
C ALA A 123 4.50 12.56 -14.63
N PHE A 124 3.76 11.60 -15.17
CA PHE A 124 4.36 10.56 -15.99
C PHE A 124 4.28 11.04 -17.44
N ASN A 125 5.43 11.35 -18.05
CA ASN A 125 5.48 11.62 -19.49
C ASN A 125 5.41 10.28 -20.22
N PHE A 126 4.20 9.82 -20.51
CA PHE A 126 3.98 8.78 -21.51
C PHE A 126 4.46 9.34 -22.86
N GLY A 127 5.18 8.53 -23.64
CA GLY A 127 5.40 8.85 -25.05
C GLY A 127 4.05 8.88 -25.80
N ASN A 128 4.03 9.46 -27.00
CA ASN A 128 2.80 9.64 -27.81
C ASN A 128 2.06 8.34 -28.21
N THR A 129 2.43 7.18 -27.70
CA THR A 129 1.63 5.94 -27.70
C THR A 129 0.47 6.03 -26.69
N ALA A 130 -0.32 7.10 -26.78
CA ALA A 130 -1.63 7.22 -26.12
C ALA A 130 -2.78 6.78 -27.05
N GLY A 131 -2.45 6.40 -28.29
CA GLY A 131 -3.38 5.73 -29.21
C GLY A 131 -3.52 4.24 -28.91
N GLU A 132 -4.77 3.79 -28.80
CA GLU A 132 -5.22 2.39 -28.87
C GLU A 132 -4.53 1.36 -27.95
N GLY A 133 -4.94 1.35 -26.68
CA GLY A 133 -4.66 0.24 -25.78
C GLY A 133 -4.72 0.65 -24.32
N GLY A 134 -5.38 -0.17 -23.49
CA GLY A 134 -5.40 0.02 -22.03
C GLY A 134 -4.10 -0.43 -21.35
N GLU A 135 -2.93 -0.14 -21.94
CA GLU A 135 -1.64 -0.51 -21.35
C GLU A 135 -1.42 0.20 -20.01
N THR A 136 -0.85 -0.53 -19.05
CA THR A 136 -0.62 0.00 -17.70
C THR A 136 0.43 1.13 -17.75
N PRO A 137 0.09 2.38 -17.36
CA PRO A 137 1.01 3.51 -17.48
C PRO A 137 2.29 3.32 -16.67
N VAL A 138 3.42 3.18 -17.36
CA VAL A 138 4.75 2.98 -16.76
C VAL A 138 5.37 4.34 -16.34
N PRO A 139 5.85 4.49 -15.10
CA PRO A 139 6.49 5.72 -14.64
C PRO A 139 7.89 5.90 -15.24
N PRO A 140 8.33 7.15 -15.53
CA PRO A 140 9.62 7.42 -16.18
C PRO A 140 10.85 7.11 -15.32
N CYS A 141 10.70 6.61 -14.10
CA CYS A 141 11.78 6.01 -13.31
C CYS A 141 12.13 4.57 -13.74
N ILE A 142 11.32 3.95 -14.60
CA ILE A 142 11.51 2.62 -15.20
C ILE A 142 11.67 2.82 -16.71
N GLN A 143 12.91 2.84 -17.20
CA GLN A 143 13.24 3.19 -18.59
C GLN A 143 13.87 2.02 -19.35
N GLN A 144 13.52 1.85 -20.63
CA GLN A 144 14.30 0.95 -21.50
C GLN A 144 15.55 1.66 -22.02
N THR A 145 16.70 1.02 -21.84
CA THR A 145 18.01 1.47 -22.33
C THR A 145 18.21 1.01 -23.77
N ALA A 146 19.04 1.71 -24.56
CA ALA A 146 19.39 1.33 -25.93
C ALA A 146 19.99 -0.10 -26.09
N SER A 147 20.46 -0.72 -25.00
CA SER A 147 20.88 -2.12 -24.92
C SER A 147 19.74 -3.13 -24.76
N GLY A 148 18.48 -2.68 -24.77
CA GLY A 148 17.27 -3.48 -24.49
C GLY A 148 17.00 -3.74 -23.00
N MET A 149 17.98 -3.47 -22.12
CA MET A 149 17.85 -3.63 -20.66
C MET A 149 16.94 -2.56 -20.05
N ILE A 150 16.25 -2.88 -18.96
CA ILE A 150 15.46 -1.92 -18.18
C ILE A 150 16.35 -1.30 -17.09
N GLN A 151 16.38 0.02 -17.00
CA GLN A 151 16.99 0.77 -15.91
C GLN A 151 15.89 1.25 -14.95
N ILE A 152 16.10 1.04 -13.64
CA ILE A 152 15.16 1.43 -12.58
C ILE A 152 15.89 2.37 -11.62
N ALA A 153 15.38 3.58 -11.43
CA ALA A 153 15.83 4.48 -10.37
C ALA A 153 15.23 4.08 -9.02
N ILE A 154 16.08 3.88 -8.01
CA ILE A 154 15.69 3.42 -6.66
C ILE A 154 16.13 4.43 -5.60
N ASP A 155 15.26 4.75 -4.63
CA ASP A 155 15.63 5.36 -3.34
C ASP A 155 15.56 4.30 -2.23
N VAL A 156 16.67 4.12 -1.50
CA VAL A 156 16.76 3.18 -0.39
C VAL A 156 16.31 3.82 0.92
N GLU A 157 15.23 3.30 1.49
CA GLU A 157 14.78 3.57 2.86
C GLU A 157 15.43 2.58 3.83
N ASP A 158 16.57 2.96 4.43
CA ASP A 158 17.34 2.10 5.31
C ASP A 158 16.78 1.97 6.73
N LYS A 159 17.14 0.88 7.42
CA LYS A 159 16.73 0.56 8.81
C LYS A 159 15.22 0.43 9.00
N ALA A 160 14.50 0.06 7.94
CA ALA A 160 13.08 -0.29 8.01
C ALA A 160 12.87 -1.58 8.82
N ARG A 161 11.67 -1.75 9.40
CA ARG A 161 11.31 -2.96 10.15
C ARG A 161 11.18 -4.22 9.27
N THR A 162 10.89 -4.05 7.99
CA THR A 162 10.59 -5.13 7.03
C THR A 162 10.97 -4.69 5.62
N LYS A 163 11.49 -5.61 4.80
CA LYS A 163 11.75 -5.36 3.38
C LYS A 163 10.45 -5.13 2.60
N ALA A 164 10.35 -4.05 1.83
CA ALA A 164 9.17 -3.75 1.02
C ALA A 164 9.46 -2.76 -0.11
N VAL A 165 8.64 -2.77 -1.16
CA VAL A 165 8.45 -1.59 -2.02
C VAL A 165 7.54 -0.61 -1.24
N SER A 166 8.03 0.60 -0.98
CA SER A 166 7.36 1.59 -0.11
C SER A 166 6.50 2.57 -0.90
N LYS A 167 7.01 3.05 -2.05
CA LYS A 167 6.41 4.04 -2.96
C LYS A 167 6.86 3.73 -4.38
N ILE A 168 6.06 4.10 -5.39
CA ILE A 168 6.50 4.18 -6.78
C ILE A 168 6.11 5.57 -7.29
N THR A 169 7.11 6.35 -7.73
CA THR A 169 6.94 7.75 -8.11
C THR A 169 7.43 7.98 -9.55
N ALA A 170 7.30 9.21 -10.07
CA ALA A 170 7.81 9.53 -11.40
C ALA A 170 9.35 9.47 -11.45
N ASP A 171 10.02 9.78 -10.35
CA ASP A 171 11.48 9.98 -10.30
C ASP A 171 12.22 8.73 -9.76
N GLU A 172 11.57 7.96 -8.89
CA GLU A 172 12.19 6.86 -8.12
C GLU A 172 11.16 5.81 -7.63
N VAL A 173 11.63 4.57 -7.50
CA VAL A 173 11.00 3.48 -6.75
C VAL A 173 11.59 3.46 -5.34
N GLY A 174 10.75 3.65 -4.32
CA GLY A 174 11.19 3.52 -2.93
C GLY A 174 11.26 2.07 -2.49
N VAL A 175 12.39 1.67 -1.90
CA VAL A 175 12.58 0.32 -1.35
C VAL A 175 13.06 0.41 0.09
N ALA A 176 12.20 -0.06 1.00
CA ALA A 176 12.49 -0.24 2.41
C ALA A 176 13.36 -1.48 2.62
N LEU A 177 14.49 -1.32 3.33
CA LEU A 177 15.49 -2.35 3.62
C LEU A 177 15.88 -2.32 5.10
N THR A 178 16.31 -3.46 5.65
CA THR A 178 16.66 -3.55 7.08
C THR A 178 18.09 -3.09 7.37
N GLN A 179 19.01 -3.26 6.42
CA GLN A 179 20.41 -2.87 6.54
C GLN A 179 20.62 -1.36 6.25
N PRO A 180 21.71 -0.76 6.78
CA PRO A 180 22.11 0.60 6.41
C PRO A 180 22.53 0.70 4.94
N VAL A 181 22.31 1.88 4.34
CA VAL A 181 22.59 2.20 2.91
C VAL A 181 23.98 1.76 2.39
N GLY A 182 24.99 1.75 3.27
CA GLY A 182 26.36 1.37 2.92
C GLY A 182 26.61 -0.14 2.73
N HIS A 183 25.66 -1.00 3.13
CA HIS A 183 25.80 -2.46 3.10
C HIS A 183 24.58 -3.19 2.51
N CYS A 184 23.49 -2.48 2.21
CA CYS A 184 22.21 -3.06 1.81
C CYS A 184 22.13 -3.61 0.37
N ASP A 185 23.22 -3.62 -0.40
CA ASP A 185 23.17 -3.91 -1.84
C ASP A 185 22.84 -5.37 -2.15
N ASP A 186 23.36 -6.31 -1.35
CA ASP A 186 22.97 -7.72 -1.42
C ASP A 186 21.52 -7.93 -0.94
N GLU A 187 21.09 -7.21 0.11
CA GLU A 187 19.71 -7.25 0.59
C GLU A 187 18.71 -6.75 -0.45
N LEU A 188 19.07 -5.67 -1.18
CA LEU A 188 18.29 -5.07 -2.25
C LEU A 188 18.16 -6.00 -3.45
N LEU A 189 19.27 -6.62 -3.89
CA LEU A 189 19.27 -7.57 -4.99
C LEU A 189 18.53 -8.88 -4.63
N GLU A 190 18.66 -9.37 -3.40
CA GLU A 190 17.91 -10.55 -2.92
C GLU A 190 16.40 -10.26 -2.83
N PHE A 191 16.02 -9.06 -2.36
CA PHE A 191 14.62 -8.65 -2.28
C PHE A 191 14.00 -8.44 -3.66
N LEU A 192 14.64 -7.65 -4.53
CA LEU A 192 14.10 -7.34 -5.85
C LEU A 192 14.18 -8.54 -6.82
N GLY A 193 15.13 -9.47 -6.63
CA GLY A 193 15.10 -10.77 -7.31
C GLY A 193 13.84 -11.57 -6.98
N LYS A 194 13.40 -11.55 -5.71
CA LYS A 194 12.13 -12.19 -5.31
C LYS A 194 10.91 -11.47 -5.86
N VAL A 195 10.86 -10.13 -5.79
CA VAL A 195 9.73 -9.32 -6.30
C VAL A 195 9.60 -9.39 -7.83
N LEU A 196 10.70 -9.23 -8.56
CA LEU A 196 10.72 -9.26 -10.03
C LEU A 196 10.74 -10.68 -10.59
N HIS A 197 10.91 -11.71 -9.75
CA HIS A 197 11.09 -13.12 -10.14
C HIS A 197 12.30 -13.32 -11.08
N LEU A 198 13.45 -12.77 -10.68
CA LEU A 198 14.71 -12.77 -11.43
C LEU A 198 15.84 -13.46 -10.66
N ARG A 199 16.77 -14.06 -11.40
CA ARG A 199 18.04 -14.57 -10.84
C ARG A 199 19.04 -13.42 -10.73
N LEU A 200 19.95 -13.48 -9.74
CA LEU A 200 20.98 -12.45 -9.54
C LEU A 200 21.75 -12.05 -10.82
N PRO A 201 22.17 -12.96 -11.74
CA PRO A 201 22.86 -12.57 -12.97
C PRO A 201 22.03 -11.76 -13.99
N GLN A 202 20.70 -11.69 -13.82
CA GLN A 202 19.81 -10.86 -14.66
C GLN A 202 19.68 -9.43 -14.14
N MET A 203 20.38 -9.10 -13.05
CA MET A 203 20.31 -7.85 -12.34
C MET A 203 21.72 -7.31 -12.09
N SER A 204 21.94 -6.01 -12.22
CA SER A 204 23.17 -5.37 -11.74
C SER A 204 22.88 -4.00 -11.16
N LEU A 205 23.55 -3.68 -10.05
CA LEU A 205 23.33 -2.46 -9.29
C LEU A 205 24.45 -1.45 -9.56
N LEU A 206 24.06 -0.26 -9.99
CA LEU A 206 24.94 0.88 -10.21
C LEU A 206 24.67 1.96 -9.16
N ARG A 207 25.69 2.76 -8.85
CA ARG A 207 25.56 3.89 -7.92
C ARG A 207 24.71 5.00 -8.55
N GLY A 208 23.73 5.51 -7.82
CA GLY A 208 22.90 6.64 -8.24
C GLY A 208 23.49 8.00 -7.84
N TRP A 209 22.64 9.02 -7.91
CA TRP A 209 22.96 10.44 -7.74
C TRP A 209 23.13 10.89 -6.28
N SER A 210 22.73 10.06 -5.30
CA SER A 210 22.96 10.29 -3.87
C SER A 210 23.57 9.04 -3.22
N THR A 211 23.71 9.01 -1.88
CA THR A 211 24.07 7.79 -1.15
C THR A 211 22.94 6.76 -1.16
N ARG A 212 21.69 7.20 -0.96
CA ARG A 212 20.47 6.38 -0.94
C ARG A 212 20.02 5.95 -2.32
N SER A 213 20.35 6.75 -3.35
CA SER A 213 19.91 6.49 -4.71
C SER A 213 20.77 5.41 -5.37
N LYS A 214 20.12 4.41 -5.98
CA LYS A 214 20.75 3.36 -6.78
C LYS A 214 20.09 3.30 -8.16
N LEU A 215 20.80 2.74 -9.14
CA LEU A 215 20.27 2.45 -10.48
C LEU A 215 20.36 0.94 -10.69
N LEU A 216 19.21 0.26 -10.74
CA LEU A 216 19.14 -1.18 -10.98
C LEU A 216 18.92 -1.45 -12.46
N MET A 217 19.86 -2.16 -13.09
CA MET A 217 19.71 -2.68 -14.44
C MET A 217 19.08 -4.07 -14.40
N VAL A 218 18.12 -4.34 -15.28
CA VAL A 218 17.33 -5.57 -15.35
C VAL A 218 17.32 -6.12 -16.78
N GLN A 219 17.48 -7.44 -16.90
CA GLN A 219 17.49 -8.17 -18.17
C GLN A 219 16.32 -9.18 -18.26
N GLY A 220 15.68 -9.23 -19.43
CA GLY A 220 14.66 -10.25 -19.75
C GLY A 220 13.24 -9.94 -19.30
N LEU A 221 12.90 -8.68 -19.01
CA LEU A 221 11.54 -8.18 -18.76
C LEU A 221 11.28 -6.90 -19.57
N SER A 222 10.02 -6.62 -19.89
CA SER A 222 9.61 -5.29 -20.38
C SER A 222 9.43 -4.30 -19.23
N ALA A 223 9.42 -3.00 -19.55
CA ALA A 223 9.17 -1.94 -18.56
C ALA A 223 7.80 -2.10 -17.86
N THR A 224 6.77 -2.49 -18.61
CA THR A 224 5.42 -2.81 -18.11
C THR A 224 5.44 -3.98 -17.12
N GLN A 225 6.12 -5.08 -17.46
CA GLN A 225 6.24 -6.25 -16.58
C GLN A 225 7.03 -5.95 -15.29
N VAL A 226 8.02 -5.06 -15.36
CA VAL A 226 8.75 -4.56 -14.17
C VAL A 226 7.81 -3.74 -13.30
N TYR A 227 7.09 -2.78 -13.87
CA TYR A 227 6.15 -1.93 -13.14
C TYR A 227 5.04 -2.75 -12.48
N GLU A 228 4.41 -3.68 -13.19
CA GLU A 228 3.34 -4.54 -12.66
C GLU A 228 3.79 -5.37 -11.45
N ARG A 229 5.01 -5.93 -11.49
CA ARG A 229 5.57 -6.73 -10.39
C ARG A 229 5.89 -5.87 -9.16
N LEU A 230 6.48 -4.69 -9.36
CA LEU A 230 6.76 -3.73 -8.29
C LEU A 230 5.46 -3.20 -7.67
N HIS A 231 4.50 -2.77 -8.51
CA HIS A 231 3.21 -2.24 -8.08
C HIS A 231 2.39 -3.28 -7.32
N LYS A 232 2.37 -4.55 -7.79
CA LYS A 232 1.75 -5.66 -7.07
C LYS A 232 2.36 -5.86 -5.68
N SER A 233 3.69 -5.85 -5.56
CA SER A 233 4.38 -6.01 -4.27
C SER A 233 4.10 -4.84 -3.32
N MET A 234 4.07 -3.60 -3.83
CA MET A 234 3.69 -2.40 -3.07
C MET A 234 2.24 -2.50 -2.56
N GLU A 235 1.31 -2.92 -3.42
CA GLU A 235 -0.12 -3.08 -3.12
C GLU A 235 -0.37 -4.18 -2.07
N GLU A 236 0.31 -5.32 -2.18
CA GLU A 236 0.27 -6.41 -1.21
C GLU A 236 0.84 -6.00 0.15
N ASN A 237 1.92 -5.21 0.15
CA ASN A 237 2.49 -4.62 1.37
C ASN A 237 1.54 -3.58 2.01
N ARG A 238 0.94 -2.69 1.22
CA ARG A 238 -0.04 -1.71 1.74
C ARG A 238 -1.21 -2.42 2.40
N LYS A 239 -1.78 -3.44 1.75
CA LYS A 239 -2.82 -4.32 2.32
C LYS A 239 -2.37 -5.13 3.54
N ARG A 240 -1.08 -5.41 3.71
CA ARG A 240 -0.53 -6.00 4.95
C ARG A 240 -0.51 -4.97 6.08
N ILE A 241 -0.03 -3.75 5.81
CA ILE A 241 0.03 -2.65 6.78
C ILE A 241 -1.38 -2.22 7.21
N GLU A 242 -2.32 -2.03 6.27
CA GLU A 242 -3.72 -1.71 6.55
C GLU A 242 -4.37 -2.74 7.49
N ARG A 243 -4.15 -4.05 7.25
CA ARG A 243 -4.64 -5.11 8.15
C ARG A 243 -4.00 -5.05 9.54
N LEU A 244 -2.69 -4.82 9.63
CA LEU A 244 -2.00 -4.69 10.92
C LEU A 244 -2.51 -3.46 11.71
N VAL A 245 -2.71 -2.32 11.06
CA VAL A 245 -3.28 -1.11 11.68
C VAL A 245 -4.71 -1.33 12.13
N ASN A 246 -5.54 -2.00 11.32
CA ASN A 246 -6.92 -2.33 11.68
C ASN A 246 -7.01 -3.32 12.85
N LEU A 247 -6.07 -4.27 12.95
CA LEU A 247 -5.94 -5.16 14.13
C LEU A 247 -5.57 -4.35 15.38
N HIS A 248 -4.51 -3.54 15.33
CA HIS A 248 -4.11 -2.68 16.47
C HIS A 248 -5.21 -1.68 16.88
N ALA A 249 -6.06 -1.25 15.94
CA ALA A 249 -7.24 -0.43 16.23
C ALA A 249 -8.36 -1.24 16.91
N ALA A 250 -8.54 -2.50 16.53
CA ALA A 250 -9.48 -3.44 17.16
C ALA A 250 -9.01 -3.94 18.53
N ASP A 251 -7.70 -4.05 18.77
CA ASP A 251 -7.10 -4.45 20.06
C ASP A 251 -7.45 -3.48 21.20
N ASN A 252 -7.74 -2.21 20.88
CA ASN A 252 -8.33 -1.24 21.82
C ASN A 252 -9.79 -1.58 22.21
N LYS A 253 -10.36 -2.66 21.70
CA LYS A 253 -11.74 -3.12 21.94
C LYS A 253 -11.87 -4.65 21.99
N TRP A 254 -11.07 -5.26 22.87
CA TRP A 254 -11.21 -6.63 23.44
C TRP A 254 -10.74 -7.83 22.60
N ILE A 255 -9.80 -8.60 23.19
CA ILE A 255 -9.59 -10.08 23.04
C ILE A 255 -8.93 -10.49 21.68
N ASN A 256 -7.94 -11.39 21.57
CA ASN A 256 -7.36 -12.37 22.52
C ASN A 256 -5.82 -12.51 22.33
N LYS A 257 -5.03 -12.48 23.41
CA LYS A 257 -3.54 -12.52 23.32
C LYS A 257 -2.93 -13.81 22.71
N PRO A 258 -3.38 -15.05 23.03
CA PRO A 258 -2.69 -16.28 22.64
C PRO A 258 -2.96 -16.73 21.19
N GLU A 259 -3.50 -15.85 20.34
CA GLU A 259 -3.71 -16.11 18.91
C GLU A 259 -2.72 -15.33 18.04
N VAL A 260 -2.25 -14.16 18.51
CA VAL A 260 -1.14 -13.42 17.90
C VAL A 260 0.20 -14.12 18.16
N GLU A 261 0.43 -14.59 19.39
CA GLU A 261 1.66 -15.28 19.79
C GLU A 261 1.89 -16.60 19.00
N LYS A 262 0.83 -17.22 18.47
CA LYS A 262 0.86 -18.39 17.56
C LYS A 262 1.17 -18.06 16.09
N LEU A 263 1.11 -16.78 15.70
CA LEU A 263 1.41 -16.31 14.34
C LEU A 263 2.81 -15.71 14.24
N GLU A 264 3.35 -15.24 15.37
CA GLU A 264 4.72 -14.72 15.47
C GLU A 264 5.75 -15.81 15.83
N SER A 265 5.30 -16.96 16.34
CA SER A 265 6.15 -18.13 16.59
C SER A 265 5.65 -19.37 15.83
N ILE A 266 6.57 -20.03 15.12
CA ILE A 266 6.90 -21.47 15.19
C ILE A 266 7.77 -21.85 13.97
N ASP A 267 8.89 -22.50 14.24
CA ASP A 267 9.74 -23.15 13.25
C ASP A 267 9.03 -24.40 12.69
N PRO A 268 8.83 -24.54 11.36
CA PRO A 268 7.86 -25.48 10.77
C PRO A 268 8.10 -26.97 11.02
N GLU A 269 9.26 -27.38 11.53
CA GLU A 269 9.50 -28.76 11.97
C GLU A 269 8.87 -29.06 13.34
N LEU A 270 8.89 -28.10 14.28
CA LEU A 270 8.39 -28.31 15.65
C LEU A 270 6.86 -28.42 15.68
N ALA A 271 6.16 -27.63 14.86
CA ALA A 271 4.71 -27.74 14.65
C ALA A 271 4.28 -29.17 14.28
N LYS A 272 5.03 -29.84 13.39
CA LYS A 272 4.69 -31.19 12.90
C LYS A 272 4.78 -32.23 14.01
N GLN A 273 5.76 -32.09 14.92
CA GLN A 273 5.89 -32.98 16.07
C GLN A 273 4.75 -32.76 17.06
N GLU A 274 4.39 -31.50 17.35
CA GLU A 274 3.25 -31.18 18.21
C GLU A 274 1.88 -31.56 17.64
N ILE A 275 1.71 -31.55 16.32
CA ILE A 275 0.47 -31.99 15.65
C ILE A 275 0.37 -33.52 15.71
N ARG A 276 1.43 -34.24 15.34
CA ARG A 276 1.48 -35.71 15.45
C ARG A 276 1.22 -36.20 16.89
N ALA A 277 1.73 -35.48 17.89
CA ALA A 277 1.47 -35.78 19.30
C ALA A 277 0.05 -35.40 19.80
N LYS A 278 -0.75 -34.67 19.01
CA LYS A 278 -2.16 -34.33 19.33
C LYS A 278 -3.17 -35.23 18.62
N ASP A 279 -2.81 -35.82 17.48
CA ASP A 279 -3.68 -36.73 16.73
C ASP A 279 -3.81 -38.11 17.42
N ASP A 280 -2.81 -38.53 18.20
CA ASP A 280 -2.79 -39.78 18.99
C ASP A 280 -3.57 -39.71 20.33
N MET A 281 -4.40 -38.67 20.56
CA MET A 281 -5.21 -38.53 21.79
C MET A 281 -6.69 -38.90 21.56
N ASP A 282 -7.11 -40.00 22.17
CA ASP A 282 -8.39 -40.68 21.93
C ASP A 282 -9.63 -39.87 22.36
N ALA A 283 -10.78 -40.20 21.77
CA ALA A 283 -11.93 -39.32 21.57
C ALA A 283 -12.77 -38.96 22.83
N TYR A 284 -12.37 -39.41 24.03
CA TYR A 284 -13.31 -39.52 25.17
C TYR A 284 -13.53 -38.25 26.00
N ASP A 285 -12.58 -37.30 26.01
CA ASP A 285 -12.55 -36.23 27.05
C ASP A 285 -13.15 -34.87 26.63
N LYS A 286 -13.61 -34.73 25.38
CA LYS A 286 -14.10 -33.43 24.84
C LYS A 286 -15.49 -33.00 25.33
N PHE A 287 -16.24 -33.84 26.05
CA PHE A 287 -17.67 -33.58 26.36
C PHE A 287 -17.94 -33.03 27.77
N ARG A 288 -16.96 -32.97 28.68
CA ARG A 288 -17.22 -32.69 30.11
C ARG A 288 -17.30 -31.20 30.49
N VAL A 289 -17.00 -30.27 29.58
CA VAL A 289 -16.80 -28.83 29.90
C VAL A 289 -17.75 -27.89 29.14
N LYS A 290 -19.07 -28.05 29.33
CA LYS A 290 -20.08 -26.97 29.29
C LYS A 290 -21.43 -27.45 29.83
N GLY A 291 -21.93 -26.74 30.84
CA GLY A 291 -22.95 -27.22 31.77
C GLY A 291 -24.37 -27.47 31.22
N GLY A 292 -25.12 -28.22 32.02
CA GLY A 292 -26.56 -28.47 31.88
C GLY A 292 -27.01 -29.46 32.95
N ALA A 293 -28.06 -29.12 33.71
CA ALA A 293 -28.59 -29.99 34.77
C ALA A 293 -29.87 -30.68 34.29
N ALA A 294 -29.88 -32.02 34.31
CA ALA A 294 -31.08 -32.84 34.15
C ALA A 294 -30.92 -34.13 34.96
N GLN A 295 -32.03 -34.75 35.33
CA GLN A 295 -32.06 -35.92 36.22
C GLN A 295 -32.16 -37.21 35.39
N HIS A 296 -31.31 -38.19 35.70
CA HIS A 296 -31.70 -39.60 35.57
C HIS A 296 -31.00 -40.43 36.65
N ARG A 297 -31.70 -41.43 37.19
CA ARG A 297 -31.11 -42.46 38.06
C ARG A 297 -30.77 -43.67 37.21
N ASP A 298 -29.65 -44.33 37.48
CA ASP A 298 -29.41 -45.68 36.98
C ASP A 298 -29.85 -46.70 38.06
N PRO A 299 -30.71 -47.69 37.77
CA PRO A 299 -31.32 -48.52 38.80
C PRO A 299 -30.52 -49.77 39.21
N PHE A 300 -29.37 -50.06 38.58
CA PHE A 300 -28.58 -51.27 38.85
C PHE A 300 -27.07 -50.97 39.02
N ALA A 301 -26.64 -50.73 40.25
CA ALA A 301 -25.23 -50.78 40.65
C ALA A 301 -25.11 -51.29 42.11
N GLN A 302 -24.94 -52.61 42.27
CA GLN A 302 -24.77 -53.23 43.59
C GLN A 302 -23.28 -53.27 43.99
N LYS A 303 -23.04 -52.97 45.27
CA LYS A 303 -22.06 -53.62 46.19
C LYS A 303 -20.58 -53.81 45.81
N GLU A 304 -19.76 -53.54 46.83
CA GLU A 304 -18.49 -54.22 47.19
C GLU A 304 -17.23 -53.91 46.35
N SER A 305 -16.02 -53.81 46.93
CA SER A 305 -15.59 -53.82 48.34
C SER A 305 -14.18 -53.20 48.54
N GLY A 306 -13.77 -52.91 49.78
CA GLY A 306 -12.35 -52.87 50.18
C GLY A 306 -11.79 -51.54 50.74
N PRO A 307 -11.07 -51.56 51.88
CA PRO A 307 -10.17 -50.48 52.34
C PRO A 307 -8.72 -50.72 51.82
N THR A 308 -7.62 -50.03 52.14
CA THR A 308 -7.21 -48.98 53.12
C THR A 308 -6.03 -48.21 52.42
N ASN A 309 -5.41 -47.10 52.83
CA ASN A 309 -5.24 -46.26 54.05
C ASN A 309 -5.24 -44.77 53.59
N ILE A 310 -5.25 -43.68 54.38
CA ILE A 310 -4.81 -43.30 55.75
C ILE A 310 -3.29 -43.23 55.97
N TYR A 311 -2.69 -42.08 55.64
CA TYR A 311 -1.80 -41.37 56.57
C TYR A 311 -2.00 -39.85 56.46
N LYS A 312 -2.18 -39.19 57.62
CA LYS A 312 -2.15 -37.73 57.77
C LYS A 312 -1.14 -37.39 58.87
N THR A 313 -0.19 -36.50 58.58
CA THR A 313 0.62 -35.84 59.61
C THR A 313 0.19 -34.37 59.74
N GLN A 314 -0.72 -34.15 60.68
CA GLN A 314 -0.87 -32.89 61.40
C GLN A 314 0.43 -32.59 62.20
N SER A 315 0.75 -31.39 62.70
CA SER A 315 0.30 -29.99 62.49
C SER A 315 1.08 -29.09 63.47
N LYS A 316 0.84 -27.76 63.47
CA LYS A 316 1.11 -26.81 64.59
C LYS A 316 2.60 -26.50 64.88
N THR A 317 2.99 -25.42 65.57
CA THR A 317 2.40 -24.07 65.82
C THR A 317 3.49 -23.18 66.47
N ALA A 318 3.43 -21.85 66.26
CA ALA A 318 4.27 -20.81 66.90
C ALA A 318 5.76 -20.82 66.51
N GLY A 319 6.50 -19.71 66.63
CA GLY A 319 6.07 -18.34 66.94
C GLY A 319 7.25 -17.41 67.28
N SER A 320 6.93 -16.22 67.81
CA SER A 320 7.84 -15.14 68.29
C SER A 320 8.65 -14.37 67.24
N ASN A 321 8.82 -13.07 67.52
CA ASN A 321 9.70 -12.13 66.80
C ASN A 321 11.18 -12.46 67.07
N TRP A 322 12.09 -11.86 66.30
CA TRP A 322 12.94 -10.77 66.80
C TRP A 322 13.62 -10.01 65.63
N ASN A 323 14.04 -8.77 65.88
CA ASN A 323 15.02 -8.05 65.06
C ASN A 323 16.42 -8.71 65.30
N ASP A 324 17.50 -8.43 64.56
CA ASP A 324 18.01 -7.10 64.20
C ASP A 324 19.21 -7.15 63.22
N THR A 325 19.58 -5.97 62.71
CA THR A 325 20.96 -5.53 62.39
C THR A 325 21.78 -6.25 61.30
N LYS A 326 22.04 -5.47 60.22
CA LYS A 326 23.28 -5.35 59.41
C LYS A 326 24.10 -6.61 59.06
N ILE A 327 24.38 -6.77 57.76
CA ILE A 327 25.52 -6.09 57.08
C ILE A 327 25.05 -5.64 55.69
#